data_AF-A0A507FMI2-F1
#
_entry.id   AF-A0A507FMI2-F1
#
_cell.length_a   1.000
_cell.length_b   1.000
_cell.length_c   1.000
_cell.angle_alpha   90.00
_cell.angle_beta   90.00
_cell.angle_gamma   90.00
#
_symmetry.space_group_name_H-M   'P 1'
#
loop_
_entity.id
_entity.type
_entity.pdbx_description
1 polymer ?
#
loop_
_entity_poly.entity_id
_entity_poly.type
_entity_poly.pdbx_seq_one_letter_code
_entity_poly.pdbx_strand_id
1 'polypeptide(L)'
;MAEEDYGTANFRPANRGNKLKARMAEPSTRATYKYSIMHPRLIDEQTKIEKIGKKRAITRKQRHGSHADDDLGEDSPYSGISIDEIWAPIESPEDVKNIKPHVRTLRSRQLKIMGHTLMETIETETAKNQPLVRLVDALQMDDPLLQDLDLGDMGVPSEVQREFRDVVQDCVNCNFEFLRQISMVRSKLMVAHDKKKVLAKLLVPFEPKK
;
A
#
# COMPACT_ATOMS: atom_id res chain seq x y z
N MET A 1 26.70 -24.85 -12.40
CA MET A 1 26.02 -24.10 -11.32
C MET A 1 26.62 -22.72 -11.33
N ALA A 2 25.90 -21.72 -11.83
CA ALA A 2 26.36 -20.34 -11.86
C ALA A 2 25.52 -19.56 -10.85
N GLU A 3 26.18 -19.06 -9.81
CA GLU A 3 25.61 -18.11 -8.86
C GLU A 3 25.43 -16.77 -9.59
N GLU A 4 24.18 -16.39 -9.85
CA GLU A 4 23.88 -15.06 -10.34
C GLU A 4 23.76 -14.11 -9.13
N ASP A 5 24.87 -13.42 -8.88
CA ASP A 5 25.04 -12.39 -7.88
C ASP A 5 24.14 -11.18 -8.20
N TYR A 6 22.97 -11.13 -7.58
CA TYR A 6 22.02 -10.02 -7.73
C TYR A 6 22.07 -9.13 -6.49
N GLY A 7 22.87 -8.07 -6.61
CA GLY A 7 23.08 -7.06 -5.59
C GLY A 7 21.80 -6.60 -4.89
N THR A 8 21.93 -6.46 -3.57
CA THR A 8 20.94 -5.91 -2.64
C THR A 8 20.59 -4.46 -3.02
N ALA A 9 19.57 -4.30 -3.87
CA ALA A 9 18.96 -3.01 -4.12
C ALA A 9 18.20 -2.57 -2.86
N ASN A 10 18.93 -1.90 -1.97
CA ASN A 10 18.44 -1.25 -0.76
C ASN A 10 17.21 -0.38 -1.06
N PHE A 11 16.06 -0.76 -0.50
CA PHE A 11 14.89 0.09 -0.39
C PHE A 11 15.25 1.31 0.48
N ARG A 12 15.34 2.50 -0.12
CA ARG A 12 15.46 3.76 0.61
C ARG A 12 14.16 4.56 0.42
N PRO A 13 13.48 4.99 1.50
CA PRO A 13 12.33 5.91 1.41
C PRO A 13 12.73 7.23 0.74
N ALA A 14 11.82 7.79 -0.06
CA ALA A 14 12.04 8.96 -0.92
C ALA A 14 12.32 10.29 -0.19
N ASN A 15 12.52 10.29 1.13
CA ASN A 15 12.60 11.51 1.92
C ASN A 15 13.69 11.47 3.00
N ARG A 16 14.94 11.19 2.60
CA ARG A 16 16.13 11.47 3.42
C ARG A 16 16.96 12.58 2.76
N GLY A 17 16.60 13.82 3.07
CA GLY A 17 17.55 14.93 3.18
C GLY A 17 18.29 15.32 1.91
N ASN A 18 17.59 15.58 0.79
CA ASN A 18 18.18 16.36 -0.28
C ASN A 18 18.13 17.84 0.14
N LYS A 19 19.21 18.33 0.77
CA LYS A 19 19.35 19.76 1.04
C LYS A 19 19.51 20.47 -0.30
N LEU A 20 18.44 21.11 -0.77
CA LEU A 20 18.51 22.07 -1.86
C LEU A 20 19.63 23.07 -1.51
N LYS A 21 20.66 23.15 -2.36
CA LYS A 21 21.67 24.20 -2.24
C LYS A 21 20.94 25.53 -2.35
N ALA A 22 20.89 26.26 -1.24
CA ALA A 22 20.39 27.62 -1.22
C ALA A 22 21.17 28.42 -2.26
N ARG A 23 20.51 28.83 -3.35
CA ARG A 23 21.00 29.97 -4.12
C ARG A 23 20.86 31.17 -3.19
N MET A 24 22.00 31.66 -2.72
CA MET A 24 22.12 32.96 -2.10
C MET A 24 21.60 34.00 -3.09
N ALA A 25 20.50 34.65 -2.73
CA ALA A 25 20.33 36.11 -2.77
C ALA A 25 18.84 36.39 -2.62
N GLU A 26 18.37 36.64 -1.39
CA GLU A 26 17.42 37.73 -1.11
C GLU A 26 17.26 37.91 0.40
N PRO A 27 17.23 39.15 0.90
CA PRO A 27 17.36 39.43 2.32
C PRO A 27 16.07 39.12 3.08
N SER A 28 16.22 38.28 4.09
CA SER A 28 15.50 38.21 5.36
C SER A 28 14.44 39.31 5.58
N THR A 29 13.16 38.92 5.52
CA THR A 29 12.17 39.43 6.47
C THR A 29 11.64 38.26 7.30
N ARG A 30 12.07 38.22 8.56
CA ARG A 30 11.55 37.34 9.60
C ARG A 30 10.06 37.65 9.81
N ALA A 31 9.19 36.72 9.42
CA ALA A 31 7.88 36.55 10.03
C ALA A 31 7.64 35.06 10.26
N THR A 32 7.86 34.63 11.49
CA THR A 32 7.54 33.29 11.99
C THR A 32 6.02 33.14 12.11
N TYR A 33 5.41 32.39 11.19
CA TYR A 33 4.14 31.72 11.44
C TYR A 33 4.20 30.29 10.92
N LYS A 34 4.14 29.35 11.87
CA LYS A 34 4.02 27.92 11.65
C LYS A 34 2.55 27.62 11.27
N TYR A 35 2.35 27.02 10.10
CA TYR A 35 1.16 26.28 9.68
C TYR A 35 -0.20 27.00 9.84
N SER A 36 -0.63 27.69 8.78
CA SER A 36 -2.05 27.92 8.49
C SER A 36 -2.26 27.70 6.99
N ILE A 37 -3.20 26.82 6.63
CA ILE A 37 -3.62 26.52 5.25
C ILE A 37 -4.48 27.66 4.67
N MET A 38 -4.76 28.69 5.46
CA MET A 38 -5.44 29.91 5.07
C MET A 38 -4.50 31.08 5.33
N HIS A 39 -3.89 31.61 4.27
CA HIS A 39 -3.19 32.89 4.32
C HIS A 39 -4.18 33.97 3.84
N PRO A 40 -4.80 34.79 4.71
CA PRO A 40 -5.78 35.79 4.29
C PRO A 40 -5.12 37.06 3.72
N ARG A 41 -3.96 36.95 3.05
CA ARG A 41 -3.20 38.11 2.55
C ARG A 41 -2.54 37.89 1.19
N LEU A 42 -3.23 37.19 0.30
CA LEU A 42 -3.05 37.33 -1.15
C LEU A 42 -4.44 37.51 -1.79
N ILE A 43 -5.23 38.42 -1.23
CA ILE A 43 -6.03 39.28 -2.10
C ILE A 43 -5.01 40.18 -2.77
N ASP A 44 -4.39 39.68 -3.83
CA ASP A 44 -3.47 40.43 -4.68
C ASP A 44 -4.32 41.30 -5.60
N GLU A 45 -5.06 42.22 -4.98
CA GLU A 45 -5.65 43.34 -5.69
C GLU A 45 -4.49 44.21 -6.15
N GLN A 46 -4.13 44.06 -7.42
CA GLN A 46 -3.23 44.96 -8.14
C GLN A 46 -3.80 46.38 -8.12
N THR A 47 -3.57 47.06 -7.00
CA THR A 47 -3.88 48.45 -6.78
C THR A 47 -2.67 49.24 -7.23
N LYS A 48 -2.77 49.84 -8.41
CA LYS A 48 -1.76 50.82 -8.84
C LYS A 48 -1.98 52.09 -8.02
N ILE A 49 -0.93 52.54 -7.34
CA ILE A 49 -0.97 53.80 -6.60
C ILE A 49 -0.36 54.86 -7.49
N GLU A 50 -1.21 55.66 -8.13
CA GLU A 50 -0.77 56.81 -8.92
C GLU A 50 -0.85 58.09 -8.07
N LYS A 51 0.17 58.93 -8.17
CA LYS A 51 0.22 60.23 -7.51
C LYS A 51 -0.33 61.28 -8.48
N ILE A 52 -1.53 61.78 -8.22
CA ILE A 52 -2.06 62.94 -8.91
C ILE A 52 -1.88 64.15 -7.96
N GLY A 53 -0.81 64.91 -8.18
CA GLY A 53 -0.45 66.03 -7.31
C GLY A 53 0.00 65.62 -5.89
N LYS A 54 -0.46 66.33 -4.85
CA LYS A 54 -0.01 66.16 -3.45
C LYS A 54 -0.77 65.10 -2.64
N LYS A 55 -1.74 64.37 -3.20
CA LYS A 55 -2.45 63.26 -2.51
C LYS A 55 -2.42 61.99 -3.36
N ARG A 56 -2.35 60.82 -2.70
CA ARG A 56 -2.32 59.49 -3.32
C ARG A 56 -3.76 59.00 -3.55
N ALA A 57 -4.08 58.53 -4.75
CA ALA A 57 -5.35 57.88 -5.06
C ALA A 57 -5.11 56.40 -5.39
N ILE A 58 -5.95 55.51 -4.86
CA ILE A 58 -5.88 54.06 -5.07
C ILE A 58 -7.05 53.68 -5.97
N THR A 59 -6.78 53.14 -7.16
CA THR A 59 -7.81 52.59 -8.04
C THR A 59 -7.62 51.09 -8.23
N ARG A 60 -8.72 50.33 -8.13
CA ARG A 60 -8.75 48.88 -8.38
C ARG A 60 -9.00 48.64 -9.86
N LYS A 61 -8.12 47.88 -10.51
CA LYS A 61 -8.34 47.41 -11.89
C LYS A 61 -9.28 46.21 -11.86
N GLN A 62 -10.53 46.37 -12.31
CA GLN A 62 -11.40 45.23 -12.56
C GLN A 62 -10.89 44.44 -13.76
N ARG A 63 -10.61 43.14 -13.57
CA ARG A 63 -10.44 42.21 -14.70
C ARG A 63 -11.83 41.88 -15.24
N HIS A 64 -12.11 42.37 -16.45
CA HIS A 64 -13.21 41.86 -17.28
C HIS A 64 -12.87 40.45 -17.73
N GLY A 65 -13.84 39.54 -17.62
CA GLY A 65 -13.65 38.11 -17.73
C GLY A 65 -13.61 37.56 -19.14
N SER A 66 -13.29 36.27 -19.22
CA SER A 66 -13.92 35.26 -20.07
C SER A 66 -13.25 33.91 -19.74
N HIS A 67 -14.09 32.88 -19.54
CA HIS A 67 -13.74 31.47 -19.34
C HIS A 67 -12.87 31.08 -18.13
N ALA A 68 -13.58 30.74 -17.06
CA ALA A 68 -13.09 29.77 -16.08
C ALA A 68 -13.11 28.38 -16.73
N ASP A 69 -11.94 27.90 -17.18
CA ASP A 69 -11.53 26.49 -17.03
C ASP A 69 -10.12 26.15 -17.56
N ASP A 70 -9.33 27.09 -18.10
CA ASP A 70 -8.07 26.71 -18.76
C ASP A 70 -6.88 27.67 -18.53
N ASP A 71 -6.78 28.26 -17.33
CA ASP A 71 -5.62 29.12 -16.96
C ASP A 71 -4.91 28.61 -15.70
N LEU A 72 -4.66 27.29 -15.65
CA LEU A 72 -3.51 26.77 -14.90
C LEU A 72 -2.29 26.93 -15.82
N GLY A 73 -1.71 28.13 -15.80
CA GLY A 73 -0.60 28.52 -16.66
C GLY A 73 0.53 27.50 -16.75
N GLU A 74 1.30 27.60 -17.83
CA GLU A 74 2.46 26.77 -18.18
C GLU A 74 3.47 26.57 -17.02
N ASP A 75 3.42 27.40 -15.98
CA ASP A 75 4.21 27.32 -14.73
C ASP A 75 3.64 26.38 -13.65
N SER A 76 2.54 25.67 -13.89
CA SER A 76 2.09 24.63 -12.98
C SER A 76 3.18 23.54 -12.88
N PRO A 77 3.68 23.18 -11.68
CA PRO A 77 4.70 22.15 -11.53
C PRO A 77 4.25 20.75 -12.01
N TYR A 78 2.99 20.63 -12.44
CA TYR A 78 2.37 19.41 -12.96
C TYR A 78 1.91 19.53 -14.42
N SER A 79 2.19 20.62 -15.13
CA SER A 79 1.78 20.82 -16.54
C SER A 79 2.32 19.74 -17.49
N GLY A 80 3.45 19.11 -17.16
CA GLY A 80 4.02 17.99 -17.92
C GLY A 80 3.47 16.60 -17.55
N ILE A 81 2.52 16.51 -16.60
CA ILE A 81 1.94 15.24 -16.17
C ILE A 81 0.55 15.10 -16.78
N SER A 82 0.43 14.31 -17.84
CA SER A 82 -0.87 13.89 -18.36
C SER A 82 -1.46 12.81 -17.44
N ILE A 83 -2.39 13.22 -16.57
CA ILE A 83 -3.08 12.29 -15.65
C ILE A 83 -3.89 11.27 -16.46
N ASP A 84 -4.50 11.72 -17.57
CA ASP A 84 -5.31 10.89 -18.45
C ASP A 84 -4.49 9.78 -19.11
N GLU A 85 -3.23 10.05 -19.48
CA GLU A 85 -2.33 9.01 -20.02
C GLU A 85 -1.90 7.98 -18.96
N ILE A 86 -1.70 8.42 -17.71
CA ILE A 86 -1.27 7.54 -16.62
C ILE A 86 -2.39 6.59 -16.19
N TRP A 87 -3.65 7.04 -16.30
CA TRP A 87 -4.84 6.32 -15.83
C TRP A 87 -5.68 5.76 -16.97
N ALA A 88 -5.25 5.92 -18.22
CA ALA A 88 -5.93 5.36 -19.39
C ALA A 88 -6.11 3.84 -19.21
N PRO A 89 -7.33 3.31 -19.40
CA PRO A 89 -7.55 1.87 -19.48
C PRO A 89 -6.72 1.25 -20.60
N ILE A 90 -6.29 0.00 -20.41
CA ILE A 90 -5.57 -0.73 -21.45
C ILE A 90 -6.59 -1.16 -22.52
N GLU A 91 -6.57 -0.51 -23.68
CA GLU A 91 -7.45 -0.83 -24.81
C GLU A 91 -6.85 -1.92 -25.71
N SER A 92 -5.53 -1.90 -25.92
CA SER A 92 -4.79 -2.93 -26.67
C SER A 92 -3.67 -3.56 -25.82
N PRO A 93 -3.39 -4.88 -25.97
CA PRO A 93 -2.27 -5.51 -25.28
C PRO A 93 -0.89 -4.90 -25.61
N GLU A 94 -0.78 -4.17 -26.72
CA GLU A 94 0.46 -3.51 -27.15
C GLU A 94 0.77 -2.24 -26.33
N ASP A 95 -0.26 -1.54 -25.85
CA ASP A 95 -0.14 -0.28 -25.09
C ASP A 95 0.58 -0.46 -23.75
N VAL A 96 0.55 -1.70 -23.23
CA VAL A 96 1.24 -2.12 -22.02
C VAL A 96 2.74 -1.81 -22.08
N LYS A 97 3.36 -1.82 -23.27
CA LYS A 97 4.79 -1.52 -23.45
C LYS A 97 5.10 -0.04 -23.28
N ASN A 98 4.16 0.82 -23.65
CA ASN A 98 4.32 2.28 -23.68
C ASN A 98 4.19 2.87 -22.26
N ILE A 99 3.29 2.30 -21.46
CA ILE A 99 2.98 2.77 -20.11
C ILE A 99 3.92 2.08 -19.08
N LYS A 100 4.96 2.82 -18.65
CA LYS A 100 5.97 2.36 -17.67
C LYS A 100 5.37 1.74 -16.38
N PRO A 101 4.29 2.27 -15.77
CA PRO A 101 3.63 1.65 -14.63
C PRO A 101 3.18 0.20 -14.88
N HIS A 102 2.61 -0.11 -16.05
CA HIS A 102 2.13 -1.45 -16.37
C HIS A 102 3.29 -2.44 -16.53
N VAL A 103 4.36 -2.03 -17.22
CA VAL A 103 5.60 -2.80 -17.32
C VAL A 103 6.16 -3.13 -15.94
N ARG A 104 6.21 -2.12 -15.04
CA ARG A 104 6.70 -2.31 -13.67
C ARG A 104 5.85 -3.32 -12.89
N THR A 105 4.53 -3.26 -13.04
CA THR A 105 3.60 -4.19 -12.39
C THR A 105 3.77 -5.62 -12.88
N LEU A 106 3.95 -5.82 -14.19
CA LEU A 106 4.22 -7.12 -14.80
C LEU A 106 5.55 -7.71 -14.31
N ARG A 107 6.60 -6.89 -14.17
CA ARG A 107 7.93 -7.32 -13.72
C ARG A 107 8.07 -7.48 -12.20
N SER A 108 7.15 -6.92 -11.42
CA SER A 108 7.20 -6.97 -9.95
C SER A 108 7.18 -8.40 -9.40
N ARG A 109 7.92 -8.67 -8.31
CA ARG A 109 7.89 -9.97 -7.61
C ARG A 109 6.87 -10.02 -6.48
N GLN A 110 6.07 -8.97 -6.28
CA GLN A 110 5.20 -8.82 -5.12
C GLN A 110 4.27 -10.01 -4.88
N LEU A 111 3.63 -10.54 -5.92
CA LEU A 111 2.73 -11.70 -5.81
C LEU A 111 3.44 -12.95 -5.28
N LYS A 112 4.69 -13.19 -5.70
CA LYS A 112 5.51 -14.30 -5.23
C LYS A 112 5.92 -14.10 -3.77
N ILE A 113 6.33 -12.87 -3.41
CA ILE A 113 6.70 -12.54 -2.02
C ILE A 113 5.50 -12.77 -1.11
N MET A 114 4.32 -12.23 -1.46
CA MET A 114 3.10 -12.45 -0.69
C MET A 114 2.72 -13.94 -0.60
N GLY A 115 2.88 -14.70 -1.69
CA GLY A 115 2.67 -16.15 -1.67
C GLY A 115 3.61 -16.89 -0.70
N HIS A 116 4.88 -16.51 -0.64
CA HIS A 116 5.83 -17.07 0.33
C HIS A 116 5.52 -16.65 1.77
N THR A 117 5.19 -15.38 2.00
CA THR A 117 4.76 -14.92 3.33
C THR A 117 3.52 -15.69 3.79
N LEU A 118 2.53 -15.93 2.90
CA LEU A 118 1.37 -16.75 3.25
C LEU A 118 1.75 -18.20 3.57
N MET A 119 2.74 -18.77 2.88
CA MET A 119 3.27 -20.11 3.22
C MET A 119 3.80 -20.14 4.65
N GLU A 120 4.66 -19.20 5.02
CA GLU A 120 5.22 -19.09 6.38
C GLU A 120 4.10 -18.91 7.41
N THR A 121 3.10 -18.07 7.13
CA THR A 121 1.97 -17.91 8.05
C THR A 121 1.18 -19.22 8.24
N ILE A 122 0.94 -19.99 7.17
CA ILE A 122 0.27 -21.30 7.27
C ILE A 122 1.08 -22.23 8.16
N GLU A 123 2.40 -22.33 7.95
CA GLU A 123 3.27 -23.20 8.74
C GLU A 123 3.23 -22.81 10.23
N THR A 124 3.40 -21.53 10.54
CA THR A 124 3.35 -21.05 11.93
C THR A 124 2.00 -21.30 12.59
N GLU A 125 0.90 -21.14 11.85
CA GLU A 125 -0.43 -21.30 12.41
C GLU A 125 -0.83 -22.78 12.53
N THR A 126 -0.39 -23.64 11.61
CA THR A 126 -0.55 -25.10 11.75
C THR A 126 0.18 -25.63 12.98
N ALA A 127 1.37 -25.12 13.29
CA ALA A 127 2.11 -25.49 14.50
C ALA A 127 1.37 -25.08 15.78
N LYS A 128 0.73 -23.91 15.80
CA LYS A 128 -0.11 -23.47 16.93
C LYS A 128 -1.43 -24.21 17.03
N ASN A 129 -1.98 -24.71 15.92
CA ASN A 129 -3.26 -25.42 15.91
C ASN A 129 -3.12 -26.86 16.45
N GLN A 130 -1.94 -27.49 16.31
CA GLN A 130 -1.68 -28.84 16.82
C GLN A 130 -2.04 -29.04 18.30
N PRO A 131 -1.59 -28.21 19.26
CA PRO A 131 -1.96 -28.36 20.66
C PRO A 131 -3.46 -28.15 20.92
N LEU A 132 -4.12 -27.28 20.16
CA LEU A 132 -5.57 -27.08 20.29
C LEU A 132 -6.36 -28.30 19.84
N VAL A 133 -5.94 -28.94 18.75
CA VAL A 133 -6.53 -30.21 18.29
C VAL A 133 -6.34 -31.30 19.33
N ARG A 134 -5.13 -31.45 19.88
CA ARG A 134 -4.87 -32.41 20.96
C ARG A 134 -5.70 -32.14 22.21
N LEU A 135 -5.91 -30.86 22.55
CA LEU A 135 -6.77 -30.48 23.67
C LEU A 135 -8.22 -30.89 23.41
N VAL A 136 -8.73 -30.71 22.18
CA VAL A 136 -10.06 -31.20 21.79
C VAL A 136 -10.14 -32.72 21.92
N ASP A 137 -9.15 -33.45 21.39
CA ASP A 137 -9.11 -34.92 21.44
C ASP A 137 -9.08 -35.42 22.90
N ALA A 138 -8.30 -34.77 23.77
CA ALA A 138 -8.24 -35.06 25.20
C ALA A 138 -9.57 -34.79 25.89
N LEU A 139 -10.22 -33.64 25.61
CA LEU A 139 -11.54 -33.35 26.15
C LEU A 139 -12.58 -34.36 25.65
N GLN A 140 -12.44 -34.85 24.41
CA GLN A 140 -13.34 -35.84 23.82
C GLN A 140 -13.12 -37.27 24.35
N MET A 141 -12.09 -37.50 25.16
CA MET A 141 -11.65 -38.82 25.61
C MET A 141 -11.21 -39.73 24.45
N ASP A 142 -10.93 -39.12 23.29
CA ASP A 142 -10.46 -39.81 22.10
C ASP A 142 -8.92 -39.98 22.13
N ASP A 143 -8.21 -39.23 22.97
CA ASP A 143 -6.77 -39.40 23.19
C ASP A 143 -6.49 -40.62 24.10
N PRO A 144 -5.88 -41.70 23.59
CA PRO A 144 -5.58 -42.91 24.36
C PRO A 144 -4.61 -42.68 25.53
N LEU A 145 -3.85 -41.58 25.54
CA LEU A 145 -2.92 -41.25 26.61
C LEU A 145 -3.57 -40.44 27.75
N LEU A 146 -4.75 -39.87 27.52
CA LEU A 146 -5.44 -38.97 28.45
C LEU A 146 -6.85 -39.48 28.81
N GLN A 147 -7.14 -40.76 28.59
CA GLN A 147 -8.44 -41.37 28.93
C GLN A 147 -8.73 -41.38 30.44
N ASP A 148 -7.71 -41.23 31.28
CA ASP A 148 -7.89 -41.12 32.74
C ASP A 148 -8.16 -39.68 33.19
N LEU A 149 -8.13 -38.71 32.27
CA LEU A 149 -8.34 -37.30 32.56
C LEU A 149 -9.84 -36.95 32.57
N ASP A 150 -10.55 -37.33 33.63
CA ASP A 150 -11.93 -36.87 33.83
C ASP A 150 -11.96 -35.54 34.61
N LEU A 151 -12.46 -34.48 33.96
CA LEU A 151 -12.68 -33.18 34.59
C LEU A 151 -13.76 -33.25 35.69
N GLY A 152 -14.65 -34.25 35.63
CA GLY A 152 -15.65 -34.53 36.66
C GLY A 152 -15.01 -34.94 37.98
N ASP A 153 -13.97 -35.78 37.93
CA ASP A 153 -13.19 -36.20 39.10
C ASP A 153 -12.42 -35.03 39.74
N MET A 154 -12.13 -33.99 38.96
CA MET A 154 -11.52 -32.75 39.45
C MET A 154 -12.53 -31.74 40.04
N GLY A 155 -13.81 -32.10 40.09
CA GLY A 155 -14.87 -31.26 40.66
C GLY A 155 -15.35 -30.14 39.74
N VAL A 156 -15.06 -30.21 38.44
CA VAL A 156 -15.57 -29.23 37.46
C VAL A 156 -17.04 -29.56 37.14
N PRO A 157 -17.99 -28.61 37.25
CA PRO A 157 -19.38 -28.85 36.87
C PRO A 157 -19.51 -29.28 35.41
N SER A 158 -20.37 -30.27 35.13
CA SER A 158 -20.56 -30.81 33.77
C SER A 158 -21.01 -29.76 32.75
N GLU A 159 -21.78 -28.75 33.17
CA GLU A 159 -22.20 -27.63 32.33
C GLU A 159 -21.01 -26.81 31.83
N VAL A 160 -20.06 -26.53 32.72
CA VAL A 160 -18.84 -25.77 32.41
C VAL A 160 -17.92 -26.58 31.50
N GLN A 161 -17.84 -27.89 31.70
CA GLN A 161 -17.07 -28.78 30.83
C GLN A 161 -17.63 -28.80 29.40
N ARG A 162 -18.97 -28.83 29.27
CA ARG A 162 -19.64 -28.79 27.97
C ARG A 162 -19.38 -27.45 27.26
N GLU A 163 -19.60 -26.34 27.97
CA GLU A 163 -19.36 -25.01 27.40
C GLU A 163 -17.90 -24.83 26.98
N PHE A 164 -16.94 -25.27 27.80
CA PHE A 164 -15.52 -25.23 27.46
C PHE A 164 -15.21 -26.06 26.21
N ARG A 165 -15.76 -27.28 26.12
CA ARG A 165 -15.59 -28.14 24.94
C ARG A 165 -16.13 -27.47 23.67
N ASP A 166 -17.33 -26.90 23.74
CA ASP A 166 -17.96 -26.23 22.61
C ASP A 166 -17.10 -25.05 22.13
N VAL A 167 -16.62 -24.21 23.06
CA VAL A 167 -15.74 -23.08 22.74
C VAL A 167 -14.42 -23.53 22.10
N VAL A 168 -13.75 -24.53 22.65
CA VAL A 168 -12.48 -25.01 22.10
C VAL A 168 -12.68 -25.64 20.73
N GLN A 169 -13.77 -26.40 20.53
CA GLN A 169 -14.14 -26.98 19.25
C GLN A 169 -14.41 -25.90 18.20
N ASP A 170 -15.15 -24.85 18.56
CA ASP A 170 -15.43 -23.73 17.67
C ASP A 170 -14.16 -22.96 17.29
N CYS A 171 -13.23 -22.76 18.24
CA CYS A 171 -11.94 -22.16 17.96
C CYS A 171 -11.13 -22.99 16.96
N VAL A 172 -11.08 -24.31 17.13
CA VAL A 172 -10.40 -25.23 16.20
C VAL A 172 -11.04 -25.19 14.81
N ASN A 173 -12.37 -25.20 14.73
CA ASN A 173 -13.10 -25.08 13.46
C ASN A 173 -12.80 -23.76 12.75
N CYS A 174 -12.80 -22.64 13.48
CA CYS A 174 -12.44 -21.33 12.94
C CYS A 174 -11.01 -21.31 12.39
N ASN A 175 -10.06 -21.90 13.12
CA ASN A 175 -8.66 -21.99 12.68
C ASN A 175 -8.52 -22.83 11.41
N PHE A 176 -9.26 -23.93 11.28
CA PHE A 176 -9.26 -24.74 10.07
C PHE A 176 -9.81 -24.00 8.86
N GLU A 177 -10.94 -23.30 8.99
CA GLU A 177 -11.47 -22.48 7.90
C GLU A 177 -10.51 -21.34 7.54
N PHE A 178 -9.89 -20.69 8.52
CA PHE A 178 -8.87 -19.67 8.27
C PHE A 178 -7.69 -20.22 7.46
N LEU A 179 -7.12 -21.35 7.87
CA LEU A 179 -6.04 -22.03 7.14
C LEU A 179 -6.45 -22.42 5.72
N ARG A 180 -7.70 -22.89 5.54
CA ARG A 180 -8.27 -23.22 4.24
C ARG A 180 -8.33 -21.99 3.33
N GLN A 181 -8.85 -20.87 3.83
CA GLN A 181 -8.96 -19.63 3.07
C GLN A 181 -7.59 -19.09 2.68
N ILE A 182 -6.62 -19.05 3.61
CA ILE A 182 -5.26 -18.58 3.29
C ILE A 182 -4.58 -19.49 2.26
N SER A 183 -4.74 -20.81 2.37
CA SER A 183 -4.20 -21.75 1.39
C SER A 183 -4.79 -21.56 -0.01
N MET A 184 -6.10 -21.29 -0.10
CA MET A 184 -6.76 -20.94 -1.36
C MET A 184 -6.23 -19.62 -1.95
N VAL A 185 -6.08 -18.59 -1.12
CA VAL A 185 -5.53 -17.28 -1.54
C VAL A 185 -4.09 -17.44 -2.03
N ARG A 186 -3.24 -18.18 -1.30
CA ARG A 186 -1.86 -18.49 -1.72
C ARG A 186 -1.83 -19.15 -3.09
N SER A 187 -2.67 -20.15 -3.31
CA SER A 187 -2.75 -20.87 -4.59
C SER A 187 -3.14 -19.92 -5.73
N LYS A 188 -4.14 -19.05 -5.51
CA LYS A 188 -4.54 -18.01 -6.48
C LYS A 188 -3.41 -17.02 -6.77
N LEU A 189 -2.67 -16.58 -5.74
CA LEU A 189 -1.52 -15.67 -5.91
C LEU A 189 -0.40 -16.30 -6.74
N MET A 190 -0.10 -17.58 -6.52
CA MET A 190 0.91 -18.31 -7.29
C MET A 190 0.50 -18.48 -8.75
N VAL A 191 -0.74 -18.89 -9.01
CA VAL A 191 -1.28 -18.97 -10.38
C VAL A 191 -1.26 -17.60 -11.07
N ALA A 192 -1.65 -16.54 -10.36
CA ALA A 192 -1.61 -15.18 -10.89
C ALA A 192 -0.17 -14.73 -11.19
N HIS A 193 0.78 -15.06 -10.32
CA HIS A 193 2.20 -14.79 -10.55
C HIS A 193 2.72 -15.49 -11.80
N ASP A 194 2.38 -16.75 -12.02
CA ASP A 194 2.87 -17.52 -13.16
C ASP A 194 2.25 -17.03 -14.47
N LYS A 195 0.94 -16.75 -14.49
CA LYS A 195 0.29 -16.08 -15.63
C LYS A 195 0.93 -14.74 -15.93
N LYS A 196 1.20 -13.93 -14.90
CA LYS A 196 1.87 -12.65 -15.04
C LYS A 196 3.28 -12.80 -15.64
N LYS A 197 4.03 -13.81 -15.22
CA LYS A 197 5.37 -14.11 -15.76
C LYS A 197 5.31 -14.49 -17.25
N VAL A 198 4.30 -15.26 -17.67
CA VAL A 198 4.07 -15.57 -19.08
C VAL A 198 3.75 -14.30 -19.88
N LEU A 199 2.83 -13.48 -19.39
CA LEU A 199 2.47 -12.20 -20.04
C LEU A 199 3.66 -11.25 -20.13
N ALA A 200 4.47 -11.15 -19.07
CA ALA A 200 5.67 -10.32 -19.07
C ALA A 200 6.68 -10.75 -20.15
N LYS A 201 6.83 -12.06 -20.39
CA LYS A 201 7.71 -12.59 -21.44
C LYS A 201 7.21 -12.27 -22.85
N LEU A 202 5.89 -12.34 -23.07
CA LEU A 202 5.27 -12.09 -24.37
C LEU A 202 5.26 -10.60 -24.73
N LEU A 203 4.87 -9.76 -23.78
CA LEU A 203 4.64 -8.34 -24.03
C LEU A 203 5.90 -7.48 -23.79
N VAL A 204 6.72 -7.82 -22.80
CA VAL A 204 7.86 -6.97 -22.41
C VAL A 204 9.14 -7.79 -22.18
N PRO A 205 9.68 -8.43 -23.23
CA PRO A 205 10.89 -9.24 -23.13
C PRO A 205 12.04 -8.43 -22.53
N PHE A 206 12.90 -9.11 -21.76
CA PHE A 206 14.14 -8.49 -21.29
C PHE A 206 15.08 -8.36 -22.47
N GLU A 207 15.41 -7.13 -22.85
CA GLU A 207 16.52 -6.92 -23.77
C GLU A 207 17.82 -7.34 -23.07
N PRO A 208 18.63 -8.24 -23.67
CA PRO A 208 19.94 -8.54 -23.12
C PRO A 208 20.76 -7.25 -23.14
N LYS A 209 21.32 -6.85 -22.00
CA LYS A 209 22.29 -5.76 -21.94
C LYS A 209 23.46 -6.15 -22.87
N LYS A 210 23.67 -5.34 -23.91
CA LYS A 210 24.86 -5.40 -24.77
C LYS A 210 26.08 -4.91 -24.00
#